data_AF-A0A2E3Q4J8-F1
#
_entry.id   AF-A0A2E3Q4J8-F1
#
_cell.length_a   1.000
_cell.length_b   1.000
_cell.length_c   1.000
_cell.angle_alpha   90.00
_cell.angle_beta   90.00
_cell.angle_gamma   90.00
#
_symmetry.space_group_name_H-M   'P 1'
#
loop_
_entity.id
_entity.type
_entity.pdbx_description
1 polymer ?
#
loop_
_entity_poly.entity_id
_entity_poly.type
_entity_poly.pdbx_seq_one_letter_code
_entity_poly.pdbx_strand_id
1 'polypeptide(L)'
;MSTVLQSSGLIEALRASGRFASVESINDEIRCRAPEVDADYVLAEGDQGLVVRFETPDRWLSESVEADLYNSSDSLNELLEESLDELEWPIDAVPVTPFRHYRNDDLKYVFEHAIPAHGDSEKTAMTWILGYEATFIELGDVAGEEDED
;
A
#
# COMPACT_ATOMS: atom_id res chain seq x y z
N MET A 1 15.11 -8.87 10.90
CA MET A 1 16.08 -7.97 10.23
C MET A 1 16.10 -8.35 8.77
N SER A 2 15.00 -7.97 8.11
CA SER A 2 14.83 -8.12 6.67
C SER A 2 15.70 -7.10 5.96
N THR A 3 16.74 -7.55 5.27
CA THR A 3 17.66 -6.70 4.48
C THR A 3 16.94 -5.89 3.39
N VAL A 4 15.74 -6.32 2.99
CA VAL A 4 14.90 -5.69 1.96
C VAL A 4 14.53 -4.25 2.32
N LEU A 5 14.20 -3.96 3.58
CA LEU A 5 13.73 -2.64 4.03
C LEU A 5 14.85 -1.59 4.11
N GLN A 6 16.10 -2.06 4.02
CA GLN A 6 17.31 -1.24 3.96
C GLN A 6 17.91 -1.20 2.54
N SER A 7 17.27 -1.84 1.56
CA SER A 7 17.83 -1.94 0.21
C SER A 7 17.77 -0.59 -0.51
N SER A 8 18.94 -0.06 -0.85
CA SER A 8 19.04 1.16 -1.66
C SER A 8 18.43 0.97 -3.05
N GLY A 9 18.57 -0.22 -3.64
CA GLY A 9 18.01 -0.52 -4.96
C GLY A 9 16.48 -0.44 -4.98
N LEU A 10 15.82 -0.99 -3.95
CA LEU A 10 14.36 -0.88 -3.80
C LEU A 10 13.92 0.58 -3.61
N ILE A 11 14.58 1.33 -2.73
CA ILE A 11 14.27 2.74 -2.46
C ILE A 11 14.43 3.57 -3.75
N GLU A 12 15.52 3.37 -4.48
CA GLU A 12 15.76 4.07 -5.75
C GLU A 12 14.73 3.70 -6.82
N ALA A 13 14.33 2.43 -6.91
CA ALA A 13 13.29 1.98 -7.83
C ALA A 13 11.92 2.59 -7.50
N LEU A 14 11.56 2.69 -6.21
CA LEU A 14 10.32 3.34 -5.76
C LEU A 14 10.33 4.84 -6.02
N ARG A 15 11.49 5.52 -5.90
CA ARG A 15 11.61 6.93 -6.31
C ARG A 15 11.48 7.09 -7.82
N ALA A 16 12.07 6.16 -8.58
CA ALA A 16 12.04 6.18 -10.03
C ALA A 16 10.65 5.87 -10.62
N SER A 17 9.74 5.26 -9.85
CA SER A 17 8.36 5.02 -10.30
C SER A 17 7.57 6.31 -10.48
N GLY A 18 7.95 7.40 -9.79
CA GLY A 18 7.30 8.70 -9.87
C GLY A 18 5.90 8.77 -9.26
N ARG A 19 5.45 7.71 -8.56
CA ARG A 19 4.11 7.62 -7.97
C ARG A 19 3.97 8.26 -6.60
N PHE A 20 5.10 8.50 -5.92
CA PHE A 20 5.14 8.98 -4.55
C PHE A 20 5.77 10.37 -4.48
N ALA A 21 5.27 11.24 -3.60
CA ALA A 21 5.86 12.56 -3.35
C ALA A 21 7.25 12.45 -2.71
N SER A 22 7.44 11.48 -1.81
CA SER A 22 8.74 11.17 -1.21
C SER A 22 8.83 9.69 -0.85
N VAL A 23 10.05 9.15 -0.85
CA VAL A 23 10.34 7.78 -0.42
C VAL A 23 11.53 7.81 0.53
N GLU A 24 11.34 7.33 1.76
CA GLU A 24 12.31 7.37 2.83
C GLU A 24 12.36 6.00 3.54
N SER A 25 13.55 5.57 3.97
CA SER A 25 13.70 4.39 4.83
C SER A 25 14.04 4.85 6.24
N ILE A 26 13.21 4.48 7.21
CA ILE A 26 13.26 4.94 8.60
C ILE A 26 12.94 3.76 9.51
N ASN A 27 13.81 3.47 10.49
CA ASN A 27 13.59 2.42 11.50
C ASN A 27 13.18 1.04 10.93
N ASP A 28 13.83 0.60 9.85
CA ASP A 28 13.49 -0.65 9.15
C ASP A 28 12.09 -0.66 8.52
N GLU A 29 11.57 0.52 8.18
CA GLU A 29 10.37 0.68 7.35
C GLU A 29 10.70 1.54 6.13
N ILE A 30 10.12 1.22 4.97
CA ILE A 30 10.14 2.12 3.81
C ILE A 30 8.80 2.84 3.78
N ARG A 31 8.83 4.17 3.88
CA ARG A 31 7.65 5.04 3.84
C ARG A 31 7.64 5.81 2.53
N CYS A 32 6.57 5.66 1.79
CA CYS A 32 6.30 6.34 0.53
C CYS A 32 5.10 7.27 0.71
N ARG A 33 5.31 8.58 0.63
CA ARG A 33 4.25 9.57 0.84
C ARG A 33 3.34 9.68 -0.38
N ALA A 34 2.03 9.67 -0.15
CA ALA A 34 1.04 9.98 -1.18
C ALA A 34 1.19 11.43 -1.66
N PRO A 35 0.99 11.72 -2.96
CA PRO A 35 1.23 13.06 -3.50
C PRO A 35 0.19 14.11 -3.08
N GLU A 36 -1.08 13.73 -3.00
CA GLU A 36 -2.19 14.69 -2.88
C GLU A 36 -2.82 14.72 -1.48
N VAL A 37 -2.64 13.64 -0.71
CA VAL A 37 -3.25 13.45 0.61
C VAL A 37 -2.21 13.22 1.70
N ASP A 38 -2.60 13.52 2.96
CA ASP A 38 -1.77 13.21 4.14
C ASP A 38 -1.87 11.71 4.46
N ALA A 39 -1.20 10.91 3.66
CA ALA A 39 -1.11 9.46 3.82
C ALA A 39 0.28 8.94 3.43
N ASP A 40 0.67 7.83 4.06
CA ASP A 40 1.93 7.13 3.79
C ASP A 40 1.63 5.67 3.42
N TYR A 41 2.21 5.20 2.31
CA TYR A 41 2.33 3.78 1.98
C TYR A 41 3.59 3.23 2.64
N VAL A 42 3.45 2.23 3.52
CA VAL A 42 4.55 1.76 4.36
C VAL A 42 4.81 0.28 4.14
N LEU A 43 6.06 -0.07 3.83
CA LEU A 43 6.58 -1.44 3.91
C LEU A 43 7.28 -1.62 5.27
N ALA A 44 6.91 -2.67 6.00
CA ALA A 44 7.47 -2.96 7.33
C ALA A 44 7.65 -4.47 7.55
N GLU A 45 8.42 -4.87 8.58
CA GLU A 45 8.39 -6.24 9.08
C GLU A 45 7.11 -6.45 9.92
N GLY A 46 6.31 -7.45 9.57
CA GLY A 46 5.21 -7.99 10.37
C GLY A 46 5.60 -9.30 11.06
N ASP A 47 4.61 -9.94 11.70
CA ASP A 47 4.82 -11.14 12.53
C ASP A 47 5.32 -12.36 11.72
N GLN A 48 4.87 -12.47 10.46
CA GLN A 48 5.12 -13.63 9.60
C GLN A 48 5.90 -13.30 8.31
N GLY A 49 6.45 -12.09 8.17
CA GLY A 49 7.11 -11.64 6.95
C GLY A 49 6.98 -10.14 6.76
N LEU A 50 7.04 -9.67 5.51
CA LEU A 50 6.81 -8.27 5.19
C LEU A 50 5.30 -7.96 5.21
N VAL A 51 4.96 -6.72 5.50
CA VAL A 51 3.60 -6.18 5.38
C VAL A 51 3.64 -4.89 4.57
N VAL A 52 2.54 -4.60 3.87
CA VAL A 52 2.27 -3.30 3.25
C VAL A 52 1.11 -2.63 3.98
N ARG A 53 1.23 -1.33 4.21
CA ARG A 53 0.24 -0.51 4.91
C ARG A 53 -0.09 0.74 4.11
N PHE A 54 -1.34 1.18 4.20
CA PHE A 54 -1.74 2.55 3.95
C PHE A 54 -2.06 3.18 5.30
N GLU A 55 -1.33 4.22 5.69
CA GLU A 55 -1.49 4.92 6.95
C GLU A 55 -1.94 6.36 6.70
N THR A 56 -3.04 6.78 7.34
CA THR A 56 -3.45 8.20 7.32
C THR A 56 -3.91 8.66 8.71
N PRO A 57 -3.49 9.84 9.20
CA PRO A 57 -4.10 10.47 10.36
C PRO A 57 -5.44 11.14 10.01
N ASP A 58 -5.76 11.33 8.72
CA ASP A 58 -6.98 11.97 8.30
C ASP A 58 -8.17 11.01 8.42
N ARG A 59 -9.06 11.35 9.36
CA ARG A 59 -10.27 10.59 9.60
C ARG A 59 -11.22 10.63 8.39
N TRP A 60 -11.33 11.77 7.72
CA TRP A 60 -12.25 11.93 6.59
C TRP A 60 -11.80 11.07 5.43
N LEU A 61 -10.50 11.00 5.17
CA LEU A 61 -9.92 10.13 4.15
C LEU A 61 -10.16 8.64 4.47
N SER A 62 -9.99 8.23 5.72
CA SER A 62 -10.34 6.87 6.15
C SER A 62 -11.83 6.58 5.92
N GLU A 63 -12.71 7.49 6.36
CA GLU A 63 -14.16 7.33 6.19
C GLU A 63 -14.56 7.32 4.71
N SER A 64 -13.88 8.07 3.82
CA SER A 64 -14.16 8.03 2.38
C SER A 64 -13.75 6.70 1.75
N VAL A 65 -12.57 6.15 2.10
CA VAL A 65 -12.13 4.84 1.62
C VAL A 65 -13.08 3.75 2.09
N GLU A 66 -13.48 3.76 3.38
CA GLU A 66 -14.42 2.78 3.92
C GLU A 66 -15.82 2.90 3.28
N ALA A 67 -16.27 4.11 3.00
CA ALA A 67 -17.53 4.34 2.31
C ALA A 67 -17.48 3.83 0.86
N ASP A 68 -16.38 4.08 0.15
CA ASP A 68 -16.21 3.60 -1.23
C ASP A 68 -16.21 2.07 -1.28
N LEU A 69 -15.44 1.42 -0.40
CA LEU A 69 -15.43 -0.05 -0.26
C LEU A 69 -16.80 -0.64 0.12
N TYR A 70 -17.63 0.10 0.86
CA TYR A 70 -18.98 -0.34 1.20
C TYR A 70 -19.97 -0.22 0.02
N ASN A 71 -19.76 0.78 -0.84
CA ASN A 71 -20.61 1.02 -2.02
C ASN A 71 -20.15 0.25 -3.24
N SER A 72 -18.85 -0.07 -3.33
CA SER A 72 -18.30 -0.95 -4.34
C SER A 72 -18.86 -2.36 -4.17
N SER A 73 -19.00 -3.07 -5.29
CA SER A 73 -19.34 -4.50 -5.25
C SER A 73 -18.11 -5.36 -4.93
N ASP A 74 -16.92 -4.78 -5.04
CA ASP A 74 -15.63 -5.43 -4.90
C ASP A 74 -14.99 -5.08 -3.56
N SER A 75 -14.42 -6.08 -2.91
CA SER A 75 -13.68 -5.91 -1.66
C SER A 75 -12.32 -5.26 -1.91
N LEU A 76 -11.73 -4.62 -0.90
CA LEU A 76 -10.35 -4.11 -1.00
C LEU A 76 -9.34 -5.18 -1.46
N ASN A 77 -9.55 -6.43 -1.04
CA ASN A 77 -8.74 -7.55 -1.50
C ASN A 77 -8.88 -7.76 -3.01
N GLU A 78 -10.10 -7.72 -3.56
CA GLU A 78 -10.38 -7.97 -4.99
C GLU A 78 -9.77 -6.85 -5.85
N LEU A 79 -9.93 -5.60 -5.42
CA LEU A 79 -9.30 -4.45 -6.07
C LEU A 79 -7.77 -4.56 -6.06
N LEU A 80 -7.19 -5.00 -4.93
CA LEU A 80 -5.75 -5.25 -4.84
C LEU A 80 -5.32 -6.42 -5.74
N GLU A 81 -6.12 -7.47 -5.87
CA GLU A 81 -5.84 -8.58 -6.79
C GLU A 81 -5.74 -8.07 -8.23
N GLU A 82 -6.66 -7.21 -8.67
CA GLU A 82 -6.63 -6.60 -10.00
C GLU A 82 -5.37 -5.75 -10.20
N SER A 83 -5.07 -4.83 -9.27
CA SER A 83 -3.87 -3.99 -9.35
C SER A 83 -2.57 -4.80 -9.36
N LEU A 84 -2.53 -5.92 -8.64
CA LEU A 84 -1.38 -6.82 -8.62
C LEU A 84 -1.25 -7.67 -9.88
N ASP A 85 -2.37 -8.14 -10.46
CA ASP A 85 -2.39 -8.87 -11.73
C ASP A 85 -1.81 -8.00 -12.87
N GLU A 86 -2.15 -6.71 -12.90
CA GLU A 86 -1.58 -5.74 -13.85
C GLU A 86 -0.06 -5.57 -13.71
N LEU A 87 0.48 -5.81 -12.52
CA LEU A 87 1.92 -5.79 -12.22
C LEU A 87 2.58 -7.17 -12.39
N GLU A 88 1.92 -8.09 -13.09
CA GLU A 88 2.35 -9.46 -13.38
C GLU A 88 2.55 -10.31 -12.11
N TRP A 89 1.84 -10.01 -11.03
CA TRP A 89 1.82 -10.85 -9.84
C TRP A 89 1.01 -12.13 -10.09
N PRO A 90 1.50 -13.33 -9.73
CA PRO A 90 0.82 -14.59 -10.04
C PRO A 90 -0.31 -14.89 -9.05
N ILE A 91 -1.43 -14.15 -9.13
CA ILE A 91 -2.59 -14.25 -8.22
C ILE A 91 -3.14 -15.69 -8.11
N ASP A 92 -3.16 -16.45 -9.22
CA ASP A 92 -3.63 -17.84 -9.24
C ASP A 92 -2.77 -18.80 -8.38
N ALA A 93 -1.47 -18.51 -8.26
CA ALA A 93 -0.53 -19.31 -7.46
C ALA A 93 -0.32 -18.74 -6.05
N VAL A 94 -0.39 -17.42 -5.90
CA VAL A 94 -0.15 -16.70 -4.66
C VAL A 94 -1.21 -15.61 -4.50
N PRO A 95 -2.38 -15.97 -3.92
CA PRO A 95 -3.49 -15.04 -3.75
C PRO A 95 -3.15 -13.97 -2.71
N VAL A 96 -3.90 -12.87 -2.73
CA VAL A 96 -3.75 -11.82 -1.72
C VAL A 96 -4.16 -12.33 -0.33
N THR A 97 -3.50 -11.81 0.70
CA THR A 97 -3.91 -12.07 2.09
C THR A 97 -5.08 -11.17 2.47
N PRO A 98 -5.95 -11.54 3.42
CA PRO A 98 -6.98 -10.64 3.90
C PRO A 98 -6.38 -9.39 4.56
N PHE A 99 -6.97 -8.23 4.28
CA PHE A 99 -6.59 -6.98 4.91
C PHE A 99 -7.02 -6.89 6.38
N ARG A 100 -6.31 -6.06 7.14
CA ARG A 100 -6.67 -5.61 8.49
C ARG A 100 -6.84 -4.10 8.47
N HIS A 101 -7.94 -3.61 9.04
CA HIS A 101 -8.13 -2.18 9.30
C HIS A 101 -8.18 -1.92 10.80
N TYR A 102 -7.32 -1.03 11.30
CA TYR A 102 -7.24 -0.67 12.72
C TYR A 102 -6.68 0.73 12.90
N ARG A 103 -6.77 1.24 14.13
CA ARG A 103 -6.12 2.49 14.54
C ARG A 103 -4.88 2.18 15.36
N ASN A 104 -3.72 2.66 14.95
CA ASN A 104 -2.45 2.39 15.64
C ASN A 104 -2.25 3.32 16.87
N ASP A 105 -1.17 3.10 17.63
CA ASP A 105 -0.81 3.89 18.81
C ASP A 105 -0.55 5.38 18.49
N ASP A 106 -0.08 5.68 17.27
CA ASP A 106 0.09 7.04 16.73
C ASP A 106 -1.22 7.67 16.26
N LEU A 107 -2.37 7.05 16.54
CA LEU A 107 -3.72 7.50 16.20
C LEU A 107 -4.02 7.59 14.70
N LYS A 108 -3.20 6.96 13.86
CA LYS A 108 -3.43 6.81 12.42
C LYS A 108 -4.36 5.63 12.14
N TYR A 109 -5.18 5.78 11.10
CA TYR A 109 -5.95 4.71 10.48
C TYR A 109 -5.04 3.92 9.55
N VAL A 110 -5.05 2.59 9.68
CA VAL A 110 -4.08 1.70 9.01
C VAL A 110 -4.80 0.56 8.32
N PHE A 111 -4.66 0.48 7.00
CA PHE A 111 -5.08 -0.65 6.18
C PHE A 111 -3.85 -1.48 5.84
N GLU A 112 -3.78 -2.72 6.33
CA GLU A 112 -2.57 -3.55 6.27
C GLU A 112 -2.84 -4.90 5.60
N HIS A 113 -1.96 -5.28 4.67
CA HIS A 113 -1.87 -6.63 4.13
C HIS A 113 -0.53 -7.28 4.46
N ALA A 114 -0.55 -8.59 4.71
CA ALA A 114 0.67 -9.36 4.79
C ALA A 114 1.16 -9.70 3.38
N ILE A 115 2.45 -9.50 3.13
CA ILE A 115 3.04 -9.82 1.83
C ILE A 115 3.44 -11.31 1.87
N PRO A 116 2.80 -12.16 1.06
CA PRO A 116 3.18 -13.57 0.98
C PRO A 116 4.60 -13.69 0.40
N ALA A 117 5.41 -14.54 1.02
CA ALA A 117 6.75 -14.79 0.56
C ALA A 117 6.73 -15.54 -0.79
N HIS A 118 7.12 -14.85 -1.85
CA HIS A 118 7.22 -15.41 -3.19
C HIS A 118 8.43 -14.83 -3.93
N GLY A 119 9.15 -15.69 -4.66
CA GLY A 119 10.26 -15.28 -5.52
C GLY A 119 11.31 -14.40 -4.81
N ASP A 120 11.70 -13.33 -5.51
CA ASP A 120 12.64 -12.33 -5.00
C ASP A 120 11.94 -11.35 -4.05
N SER A 121 12.48 -11.19 -2.84
CA SER A 121 11.80 -10.40 -1.79
C SER A 121 11.76 -8.90 -2.08
N GLU A 122 12.75 -8.34 -2.80
CA GLU A 122 12.75 -6.92 -3.17
C GLU A 122 11.73 -6.64 -4.27
N LYS A 123 11.71 -7.49 -5.31
CA LYS A 123 10.70 -7.42 -6.38
C LYS A 123 9.30 -7.58 -5.81
N THR A 124 9.09 -8.56 -4.93
CA THR A 124 7.81 -8.78 -4.27
C THR A 124 7.39 -7.58 -3.44
N ALA A 125 8.28 -7.00 -2.62
CA ALA A 125 7.99 -5.79 -1.86
C ALA A 125 7.65 -4.60 -2.78
N MET A 126 8.38 -4.43 -3.89
CA MET A 126 8.13 -3.39 -4.88
C MET A 126 6.76 -3.55 -5.55
N THR A 127 6.45 -4.74 -6.05
CA THR A 127 5.16 -5.04 -6.69
C THR A 127 4.00 -4.78 -5.73
N TRP A 128 4.13 -5.20 -4.47
CA TRP A 128 3.06 -5.02 -3.48
C TRP A 128 2.81 -3.57 -3.10
N ILE A 129 3.84 -2.76 -2.88
CA ILE A 129 3.63 -1.34 -2.55
C ILE A 129 3.10 -0.54 -3.75
N LEU A 130 3.50 -0.87 -4.98
CA LEU A 130 2.97 -0.23 -6.19
C LEU A 130 1.52 -0.67 -6.47
N GLY A 131 1.19 -1.93 -6.23
CA GLY A 131 -0.18 -2.42 -6.31
C GLY A 131 -1.07 -1.74 -5.29
N TYR A 132 -0.60 -1.60 -4.03
CA TYR A 132 -1.33 -0.90 -2.99
C TYR A 132 -1.58 0.57 -3.33
N GLU A 133 -0.60 1.26 -3.91
CA GLU A 133 -0.78 2.63 -4.35
C GLU A 133 -1.81 2.74 -5.49
N ALA A 134 -1.74 1.85 -6.48
CA ALA A 134 -2.73 1.78 -7.57
C ALA A 134 -4.15 1.49 -7.06
N THR A 135 -4.29 0.61 -6.06
CA THR A 135 -5.60 0.31 -5.48
C THR A 135 -6.16 1.51 -4.71
N PHE A 136 -5.34 2.16 -3.88
CA PHE A 136 -5.84 3.24 -3.02
C PHE A 136 -6.05 4.54 -3.78
N ILE A 137 -5.31 4.81 -4.86
CA ILE A 137 -5.53 6.04 -5.65
C ILE A 137 -6.91 6.04 -6.32
N GLU A 138 -7.48 4.86 -6.60
CA GLU A 138 -8.84 4.70 -7.13
C GLU A 138 -9.92 4.69 -6.04
N LEU A 139 -9.54 4.71 -4.76
CA LEU A 139 -10.46 4.60 -3.63
C LEU A 139 -10.58 5.89 -2.83
N GLY A 140 -11.82 6.33 -2.63
CA GLY A 140 -12.11 7.55 -1.90
C GLY A 140 -11.42 8.77 -2.53
N ASP A 141 -11.03 9.74 -1.70
CA ASP A 141 -10.44 11.00 -2.19
C ASP A 141 -8.91 10.98 -2.26
N VAL A 142 -8.30 9.81 -2.48
CA VAL A 142 -6.83 9.66 -2.40
C VAL A 142 -6.12 10.34 -3.58
N ALA A 143 -6.74 10.34 -4.78
CA ALA A 143 -6.26 11.09 -5.94
C ALA A 143 -6.55 12.60 -5.85
N GLY A 144 -7.23 13.06 -4.79
CA GLY A 144 -7.84 14.39 -4.72
C GLY A 144 -9.06 14.50 -5.65
N GLU A 145 -10.10 15.21 -5.19
CA GLU A 145 -11.30 15.53 -5.96
C GLU A 145 -10.93 15.93 -7.41
N GLU A 146 -11.26 15.09 -8.41
CA GLU A 146 -11.43 15.57 -9.78
C GLU A 146 -12.65 16.49 -9.74
N ASP A 147 -12.43 17.81 -9.68
CA ASP A 147 -13.47 18.83 -9.92
C ASP A 147 -14.09 18.55 -11.30
N GLU A 148 -15.19 17.80 -11.35
CA GLU A 148 -16.08 17.72 -12.50
C GLU A 148 -16.84 19.06 -12.63
N ASP A 149 -16.30 19.97 -13.46
CA ASP A 149 -16.94 21.23 -13.90
C ASP A 149 -18.30 21.03 -14.60
#